data_AF-A0A7R7JGF0-F1
#
_entry.id   AF-A0A7R7JGF0-F1
#
_cell.length_a   1.000
_cell.length_b   1.000
_cell.length_c   1.000
_cell.angle_alpha   90.00
_cell.angle_beta   90.00
_cell.angle_gamma   90.00
#
_symmetry.space_group_name_H-M   'P 1'
#
loop_
_entity.id
_entity.type
_entity.pdbx_description
1 polymer ?
#
loop_
_entity_poly.entity_id
_entity_poly.type
_entity_poly.pdbx_seq_one_letter_code
_entity_poly.pdbx_strand_id
1 'polypeptide(L)'
;MLASHASDLNLDPGAHVFATRAQNDIIGVVTGMTLGPDPMGAPFGSKPFEAAPGPALPLGLPSVAAHSSYWDPLNPALDNMGRIIAGRTDVTPPTFTP
;
A
#
# COMPACT_ATOMS: atom_id res chain seq x y z
N MET A 1 -15.73 -12.21 -1.34
CA MET A 1 -15.96 -11.23 -2.42
C MET A 1 -14.91 -10.14 -2.24
N LEU A 2 -14.27 -9.68 -3.30
CA LEU A 2 -13.27 -8.60 -3.22
C LEU A 2 -14.01 -7.26 -3.12
N ALA A 3 -13.56 -6.36 -2.26
CA ALA A 3 -14.11 -5.01 -2.17
C ALA A 3 -13.59 -4.16 -3.34
N SER A 4 -14.49 -3.40 -3.98
CA SER A 4 -14.10 -2.50 -5.09
C SER A 4 -13.69 -1.12 -4.57
N HIS A 5 -14.24 -0.71 -3.43
CA HIS A 5 -13.95 0.54 -2.77
C HIS A 5 -13.74 0.33 -1.26
N ALA A 6 -13.02 1.24 -0.63
CA ALA A 6 -12.85 1.30 0.82
C ALA A 6 -14.20 1.42 1.55
N SER A 7 -15.19 2.07 0.96
CA SER A 7 -16.56 2.18 1.49
C SER A 7 -17.34 0.86 1.49
N ASP A 8 -16.90 -0.13 0.70
CA ASP A 8 -17.51 -1.45 0.67
C ASP A 8 -17.04 -2.33 1.85
N LEU A 9 -16.05 -1.85 2.62
CA LEU A 9 -15.58 -2.50 3.84
C LEU A 9 -16.56 -2.23 4.98
N ASN A 10 -16.99 -3.29 5.67
CA ASN A 10 -17.87 -3.20 6.83
C ASN A 10 -17.09 -2.74 8.08
N LEU A 11 -16.73 -1.46 8.12
CA LEU A 11 -15.97 -0.82 9.19
C LEU A 11 -16.85 0.14 9.99
N ASP A 12 -16.44 0.42 11.23
CA ASP A 12 -17.14 1.37 12.09
C ASP A 12 -17.19 2.79 11.46
N PRO A 13 -18.24 3.58 11.74
CA PRO A 13 -18.31 4.95 11.28
C PRO A 13 -17.07 5.77 11.67
N GLY A 14 -16.51 6.50 10.70
CA GLY A 14 -15.31 7.32 10.90
C GLY A 14 -13.98 6.55 10.80
N ALA A 15 -14.01 5.24 10.51
CA ALA A 15 -12.80 4.47 10.27
C ALA A 15 -11.95 5.06 9.12
N HIS A 16 -10.65 4.82 9.20
CA HIS A 16 -9.68 5.23 8.18
C HIS A 16 -9.06 4.00 7.55
N VAL A 17 -9.12 3.91 6.23
CA VAL A 17 -8.47 2.86 5.46
C VAL A 17 -7.18 3.42 4.91
N PHE A 18 -6.06 2.79 5.26
CA PHE A 18 -4.74 3.16 4.77
C PHE A 18 -4.21 2.07 3.85
N ALA A 19 -3.47 2.45 2.82
CA ALA A 19 -2.83 1.51 1.91
C ALA A 19 -1.39 1.93 1.65
N THR A 20 -0.54 0.95 1.36
CA THR A 20 0.81 1.17 0.85
C THR A 20 1.20 0.02 -0.08
N ARG A 21 2.13 0.29 -0.99
CA ARG A 21 2.75 -0.70 -1.86
C ARG A 21 4.13 -0.21 -2.24
N ALA A 22 5.13 -1.09 -2.18
CA ALA A 22 6.45 -0.77 -2.70
C ALA A 22 6.38 -0.57 -4.22
N GLN A 23 7.06 0.44 -4.76
CA GLN A 23 7.03 0.75 -6.20
C GLN A 23 7.40 -0.46 -7.08
N ASN A 24 8.39 -1.25 -6.65
CA ASN A 24 8.90 -2.41 -7.38
C ASN A 24 8.20 -3.71 -6.98
N ASP A 25 7.07 -3.64 -6.26
CA ASP A 25 6.31 -4.82 -5.87
C ASP A 25 5.65 -5.47 -7.10
N ILE A 26 5.97 -6.75 -7.33
CA ILE A 26 5.39 -7.57 -8.40
C ILE A 26 3.86 -7.62 -8.38
N ILE A 27 3.23 -7.41 -7.21
CA ILE A 27 1.77 -7.43 -7.08
C ILE A 27 1.10 -6.40 -8.00
N GLY A 28 1.76 -5.26 -8.28
CA GLY A 28 1.24 -4.23 -9.17
C GLY A 28 1.00 -4.69 -10.61
N VAL A 29 1.61 -5.81 -11.04
CA VAL A 29 1.43 -6.38 -12.38
C VAL A 29 0.16 -7.24 -12.46
N VAL A 30 -0.35 -7.74 -11.33
CA VAL A 30 -1.50 -8.65 -11.27
C VAL A 30 -2.74 -8.02 -10.62
N THR A 31 -2.57 -6.92 -9.88
CA THR A 31 -3.65 -6.05 -9.42
C THR A 31 -4.47 -5.55 -10.61
N GLY A 32 -5.79 -5.45 -10.46
CA GLY A 32 -6.72 -5.07 -11.53
C GLY A 32 -7.05 -6.18 -12.53
N MET A 33 -6.28 -7.27 -12.59
CA MET A 33 -6.59 -8.42 -13.45
C MET A 33 -7.40 -9.48 -12.71
N THR A 34 -6.88 -9.95 -11.57
CA THR A 34 -7.49 -11.06 -10.80
C THR A 34 -7.77 -10.70 -9.33
N LEU A 35 -7.14 -9.64 -8.82
CA LEU A 35 -7.14 -9.29 -7.39
C LEU A 35 -8.03 -8.09 -7.04
N GLY A 36 -8.82 -7.60 -8.00
CA GLY A 36 -9.66 -6.41 -7.83
C GLY A 36 -8.86 -5.10 -7.98
N PRO A 37 -9.47 -3.95 -7.67
CA PRO A 37 -8.83 -2.63 -7.79
C PRO A 37 -7.59 -2.47 -6.89
N ASP A 38 -6.64 -1.63 -7.31
CA ASP A 38 -5.45 -1.31 -6.50
C ASP A 38 -5.87 -0.49 -5.27
N PRO A 39 -5.63 -0.95 -4.03
CA PRO A 39 -5.94 -0.18 -2.84
C PRO A 39 -5.19 1.14 -2.75
N MET A 40 -4.02 1.28 -3.37
CA MET A 40 -3.26 2.52 -3.48
C MET A 40 -3.79 3.46 -4.59
N GLY A 41 -4.63 2.95 -5.49
CA GLY A 41 -5.23 3.73 -6.56
C GLY A 41 -6.30 4.67 -6.04
N ALA A 42 -6.33 5.90 -6.55
CA ALA A 42 -7.32 6.91 -6.17
C ALA A 42 -8.79 6.42 -6.20
N PRO A 43 -9.23 5.60 -7.19
CA PRO A 43 -10.60 5.09 -7.23
C PRO A 43 -10.99 4.20 -6.04
N PHE A 44 -10.05 3.52 -5.38
CA PHE A 44 -10.37 2.64 -4.25
C PHE A 44 -10.76 3.44 -3.00
N GLY A 45 -10.23 4.65 -2.83
CA GLY A 45 -10.61 5.54 -1.72
C GLY A 45 -9.92 5.25 -0.38
N SER A 46 -8.78 4.57 -0.38
CA SER A 46 -7.90 4.51 0.80
C SER A 46 -7.11 5.82 0.97
N LYS A 47 -6.33 5.89 2.05
CA LYS A 47 -5.29 6.89 2.31
C LYS A 47 -3.91 6.26 2.06
N PRO A 48 -3.31 6.49 0.88
CA PRO A 48 -1.94 6.06 0.60
C PRO A 48 -0.93 6.60 1.62
N PHE A 49 0.08 5.80 1.95
CA PHE A 49 1.23 6.22 2.76
C PHE A 49 2.55 5.69 2.22
N GLU A 50 3.63 6.35 2.60
CA GLU A 50 4.96 6.09 2.07
C GLU A 50 5.51 4.70 2.41
N ALA A 51 6.12 4.08 1.40
CA ALA A 51 6.96 2.91 1.50
C ALA A 51 8.22 3.10 0.64
N ALA A 52 9.35 2.53 1.07
CA ALA A 52 10.51 2.47 0.19
C ALA A 52 10.19 1.65 -1.09
N PRO A 53 10.84 1.94 -2.24
CA PRO A 53 10.56 1.27 -3.51
C PRO A 53 10.71 -0.26 -3.49
N GLY A 54 11.50 -0.80 -2.56
CA GLY A 54 11.84 -2.22 -2.46
C GLY A 54 12.87 -2.67 -3.52
N PRO A 55 13.42 -3.89 -3.41
CA PRO A 55 14.38 -4.42 -4.37
C PRO A 55 13.77 -4.53 -5.78
N ALA A 56 14.55 -4.16 -6.80
CA ALA A 56 14.20 -4.37 -8.21
C ALA A 56 15.06 -5.47 -8.83
N LEU A 57 14.52 -6.14 -9.84
CA LEU A 57 15.30 -6.98 -10.75
C LEU A 57 16.16 -6.11 -11.68
N PRO A 58 17.11 -6.70 -12.44
CA PRO A 58 17.85 -5.97 -13.46
C PRO A 58 16.92 -5.18 -14.39
N LEU A 59 17.37 -3.99 -14.80
CA LEU A 59 16.59 -3.03 -15.59
C LEU A 59 15.41 -2.39 -14.84
N GLY A 60 15.36 -2.49 -13.50
CA GLY A 60 14.31 -1.85 -12.70
C GLY A 60 12.97 -2.59 -12.75
N LEU A 61 12.97 -3.87 -13.15
CA LEU A 61 11.75 -4.65 -13.22
C LEU A 61 11.21 -5.01 -11.81
N PRO A 62 9.88 -5.15 -11.63
CA PRO A 62 9.29 -5.52 -10.35
C PRO A 62 9.82 -6.88 -9.84
N SER A 63 9.83 -7.05 -8.52
CA SER A 63 10.34 -8.27 -7.89
C SER A 63 9.41 -8.79 -6.79
N VAL A 64 9.48 -10.09 -6.53
CA VAL A 64 8.82 -10.72 -5.37
C VAL A 64 9.46 -10.25 -4.06
N ALA A 65 10.77 -9.94 -4.06
CA ALA A 65 11.47 -9.48 -2.87
C ALA A 65 10.96 -8.12 -2.35
N ALA A 66 10.40 -7.28 -3.22
CA ALA A 66 9.73 -6.03 -2.82
C ALA A 66 8.38 -6.28 -2.12
N HIS A 67 7.74 -7.44 -2.30
CA HIS A 67 6.39 -7.73 -1.82
C HIS A 67 6.24 -7.83 -0.29
N SER A 68 7.33 -7.74 0.47
CA SER A 68 7.29 -7.71 1.93
C SER A 68 8.33 -6.78 2.55
N SER A 69 9.05 -5.99 1.74
CA SER A 69 10.13 -5.12 2.23
C SER A 69 9.62 -3.96 3.10
N TYR A 70 8.31 -3.73 3.17
CA TYR A 70 7.70 -2.76 4.09
C TYR A 70 7.84 -3.15 5.58
N TRP A 71 8.27 -4.37 5.87
CA TRP A 71 8.68 -4.81 7.22
C TRP A 71 10.16 -4.58 7.53
N ASP A 72 10.96 -4.20 6.53
CA ASP A 72 12.40 -4.05 6.72
C ASP A 72 12.71 -2.88 7.66
N PRO A 73 13.77 -2.98 8.49
CA PRO A 73 14.24 -1.87 9.29
C PRO A 73 14.46 -0.63 8.42
N LEU A 74 14.09 0.54 8.96
CA LEU A 74 14.21 1.85 8.30
C LEU A 74 13.30 2.05 7.07
N ASN A 75 12.43 1.10 6.71
CA ASN A 75 11.40 1.36 5.71
C ASN A 75 10.37 2.36 6.29
N PRO A 76 10.05 3.48 5.60
CA PRO A 76 9.03 4.43 6.07
C PRO A 76 7.66 3.78 6.29
N ALA A 77 7.36 2.69 5.58
CA ALA A 77 6.12 1.95 5.77
C ALA A 77 6.00 1.38 7.19
N LEU A 78 7.10 0.88 7.77
CA LEU A 78 7.10 0.30 9.10
C LEU A 78 6.75 1.34 10.18
N ASP A 79 7.31 2.54 10.04
CA ASP A 79 7.02 3.69 10.92
C ASP A 79 5.58 4.19 10.74
N ASN A 80 5.08 4.28 9.50
CA ASN A 80 3.68 4.65 9.23
C ASN A 80 2.68 3.61 9.76
N MET A 81 2.97 2.31 9.63
CA MET A 81 2.17 1.26 10.25
C MET A 81 2.14 1.41 11.77
N GLY A 82 3.28 1.73 12.41
CA GLY A 82 3.35 2.06 13.83
C GLY A 82 2.46 3.24 14.22
N ARG A 83 2.45 4.32 13.43
CA ARG A 83 1.54 5.47 13.62
C ARG A 83 0.07 5.04 13.55
N ILE A 84 -0.31 4.31 12.51
CA ILE A 84 -1.68 3.84 12.30
C ILE A 84 -2.15 2.97 13.48
N ILE A 85 -1.31 2.03 13.92
CA ILE A 85 -1.59 1.17 15.08
C ILE A 85 -1.79 2.01 16.35
N ALA A 86 -1.02 3.09 16.52
CA ALA A 86 -1.18 4.04 17.61
C ALA A 86 -2.39 4.99 17.45
N GLY A 87 -3.25 4.78 16.44
CA GLY A 87 -4.44 5.59 16.17
C GLY A 87 -4.15 6.93 15.49
N ARG A 88 -2.92 7.15 15.00
CA ARG A 88 -2.52 8.38 14.31
C ARG A 88 -2.85 8.31 12.82
N THR A 89 -3.19 9.47 12.26
CA THR A 89 -3.54 9.61 10.83
C THR A 89 -2.57 10.49 10.06
N ASP A 90 -1.57 11.06 10.72
CA ASP A 90 -0.52 11.90 10.14
C ASP A 90 0.64 11.03 9.61
N VAL A 91 0.29 10.12 8.70
CA VAL A 91 1.24 9.29 7.97
C VAL A 91 2.01 10.12 6.94
N THR A 92 3.21 9.68 6.59
CA THR A 92 3.99 10.31 5.53
C THR A 92 3.28 10.10 4.18
N PRO A 93 3.00 11.17 3.42
CA PRO A 93 2.43 11.05 2.08
C PRO A 93 3.32 10.22 1.16
N PRO A 94 2.74 9.42 0.24
CA PRO A 94 3.55 8.60 -0.65
C PRO A 94 4.28 9.43 -1.70
N THR A 95 5.47 8.98 -2.07
CA THR A 95 6.24 9.45 -3.23
C THR A 95 5.86 8.67 -4.50
N PHE A 96 5.24 7.50 -4.33
CA PHE A 96 4.73 6.64 -5.39
C PHE A 96 3.23 6.38 -5.23
N THR A 97 2.46 6.66 -6.28
CA THR A 97 1.09 6.19 -6.43
C THR A 97 0.96 5.46 -7.78
N PRO A 98 0.27 4.30 -7.83
CA PRO A 98 0.05 3.53 -9.05
C PRO A 98 -0.68 4.30 -10.16
#